data_AF-A0A443Z697-F1
#
_entry.id   AF-A0A443Z697-F1
#
_cell.length_a   1.000
_cell.length_b   1.000
_cell.length_c   1.000
_cell.angle_alpha   90.00
_cell.angle_beta   90.00
_cell.angle_gamma   90.00
#
_symmetry.space_group_name_H-M   'P 1'
#
loop_
_entity.id
_entity.type
_entity.pdbx_description
1 polymer ?
#
loop_
_entity_poly.entity_id
_entity_poly.type
_entity_poly.pdbx_seq_one_letter_code
_entity_poly.pdbx_strand_id
1 'polypeptide(L)'
;MQTLTLQQLADAIGADVQGDPALPIQGVATLASAKPGHIAFLANEKYRSQLDSSQASAVIVAPDVDVPDGMAALRMKNPYAGFAKVAQLLDTTPKPADGIHPSAQVHATAKIGQNVSIGANAVIAEQVELADNVTVGVGCYIGPNTRIGVGTQLWQHVVIYHNCVIGENCLVHAGTVIGADGFGWANEGGKWIKIPQLGRVVIGNRVDIGASTTIDRGALDDTIISDGVIIDNQCQIAHNVFIDEDTAIAGCTVLAGSCRIGKRCLIGGATAINGHISVCDDVQISGFSMVIKEITEPGAYASGIPAAPQREWRRNGARYRQLDDLFQRVKKIEKQLNN
;
A
#
# COMPACT_ATOMS: atom_id res chain seq x y z
N MET A 1 4.28 16.09 23.32
CA MET A 1 4.99 15.96 22.02
C MET A 1 6.46 15.76 22.32
N GLN A 2 7.08 14.78 21.67
CA GLN A 2 8.50 14.50 21.82
C GLN A 2 9.29 15.65 21.17
N THR A 3 10.35 16.12 21.85
CA THR A 3 11.31 17.09 21.28
C THR A 3 12.64 16.38 21.14
N LEU A 4 13.24 16.47 19.95
CA LEU A 4 14.55 15.90 19.65
C LEU A 4 15.49 17.02 19.20
N THR A 5 16.77 16.89 19.52
CA THR A 5 17.80 17.80 18.99
C THR A 5 18.09 17.48 17.53
N LEU A 6 18.59 18.47 16.79
CA LEU A 6 19.01 18.29 15.40
C LEU A 6 20.05 17.18 15.26
N GLN A 7 20.99 17.06 16.21
CA GLN A 7 21.99 15.99 16.24
C GLN A 7 21.34 14.60 16.39
N GLN A 8 20.37 14.43 17.29
CA GLN A 8 19.69 13.15 17.47
C GLN A 8 18.95 12.71 16.20
N LEU A 9 18.34 13.67 15.48
CA LEU A 9 17.72 13.40 14.19
C LEU A 9 18.76 13.01 13.13
N ALA A 10 19.87 13.73 13.09
CA ALA A 10 20.97 13.47 12.16
C ALA A 10 21.56 12.06 12.34
N ASP A 11 21.86 11.68 13.59
CA ASP A 11 22.40 10.36 13.93
C ASP A 11 21.44 9.24 13.53
N ALA A 12 20.13 9.43 13.75
CA ALA A 12 19.12 8.44 13.43
C ALA A 12 18.91 8.23 11.91
N ILE A 13 19.12 9.27 11.10
CA ILE A 13 18.92 9.18 9.64
C ILE A 13 20.22 9.07 8.84
N GLY A 14 21.38 9.21 9.48
CA GLY A 14 22.70 9.22 8.85
C GLY A 14 22.94 10.47 7.99
N ALA A 15 22.58 11.65 8.50
CA ALA A 15 22.78 12.94 7.83
C ALA A 15 23.87 13.78 8.49
N ASP A 16 24.49 14.68 7.73
CA ASP A 16 25.45 15.65 8.26
C ASP A 16 24.73 16.91 8.77
N VAL A 17 25.12 17.39 9.94
CA VAL A 17 24.52 18.60 10.55
C VAL A 17 25.25 19.85 10.07
N GLN A 18 24.49 20.83 9.60
CA GLN A 18 24.92 22.22 9.42
C GLN A 18 24.08 23.12 10.33
N GLY A 19 24.73 23.99 11.11
CA GLY A 19 24.06 24.85 12.10
C GLY A 19 24.28 24.37 13.53
N ASP A 20 23.39 24.75 14.45
CA ASP A 20 23.45 24.36 15.87
C ASP A 20 22.95 22.91 16.08
N PRO A 21 23.81 21.96 16.49
CA PRO A 21 23.39 20.57 16.74
C PRO A 21 22.39 20.42 17.90
N ALA A 22 22.37 21.37 18.84
CA ALA A 22 21.48 21.35 19.99
C ALA A 22 20.08 21.92 19.71
N LEU A 23 19.85 22.42 18.48
CA LEU A 23 18.59 23.03 18.07
C LEU A 23 17.40 22.07 18.32
N PRO A 24 16.40 22.47 19.12
CA PRO A 24 15.25 21.61 19.41
C PRO A 24 14.26 21.59 18.24
N ILE A 25 13.88 20.38 17.85
CA ILE A 25 12.89 20.09 16.82
C ILE A 25 11.71 19.33 17.44
N GLN A 26 10.50 19.80 17.16
CA GLN A 26 9.26 19.37 17.80
C GLN A 26 8.25 18.79 16.81
N GLY A 27 8.48 18.95 15.51
CA GLY A 27 7.57 18.47 14.48
C GLY A 27 8.14 18.57 13.07
N VAL A 28 7.41 17.98 12.13
CA VAL A 28 7.71 18.02 10.70
C VAL A 28 6.68 18.88 9.98
N ALA A 29 7.10 19.60 8.93
CA ALA A 29 6.19 20.40 8.11
C ALA A 29 6.72 20.59 6.68
N THR A 30 5.86 21.01 5.76
CA THR A 30 6.30 21.44 4.42
C THR A 30 7.02 22.78 4.49
N LEU A 31 7.89 23.09 3.51
CA LEU A 31 8.58 24.39 3.45
C LEU A 31 7.63 25.58 3.59
N ALA A 32 6.47 25.51 2.93
CA ALA A 32 5.46 26.57 2.95
C ALA A 32 4.70 26.72 4.29
N SER A 33 4.59 25.67 5.10
CA SER A 33 3.76 25.67 6.33
C SER A 33 4.57 25.55 7.62
N ALA A 34 5.88 25.31 7.50
CA ALA A 34 6.77 25.18 8.63
C ALA A 34 6.78 26.43 9.50
N LYS A 35 7.05 26.22 10.78
CA LYS A 35 7.13 27.23 11.84
C LYS A 35 8.42 27.00 12.63
N PRO A 36 8.84 27.96 13.46
CA PRO A 36 9.93 27.73 14.39
C PRO A 36 9.68 26.47 15.23
N GLY A 37 10.71 25.64 15.39
CA GLY A 37 10.65 24.31 16.01
C GLY A 37 10.32 23.17 15.04
N HIS A 38 9.96 23.45 13.78
CA HIS A 38 9.74 22.41 12.77
C HIS A 38 10.98 22.17 11.92
N ILE A 39 11.12 20.93 11.45
CA ILE A 39 12.03 20.56 10.37
C ILE A 39 11.23 20.31 9.08
N ALA A 40 11.71 20.89 7.98
CA ALA A 40 11.15 20.70 6.65
C ALA A 40 12.08 19.84 5.78
N PHE A 41 11.72 19.61 4.51
CA PHE A 41 12.59 18.92 3.56
C PHE A 41 12.45 19.49 2.15
N LEU A 42 13.51 19.41 1.36
CA LEU A 42 13.50 19.66 -0.07
C LEU A 42 13.96 18.41 -0.81
N ALA A 43 13.01 17.70 -1.43
CA ALA A 43 13.28 16.55 -2.29
C ALA A 43 13.01 16.81 -3.78
N ASN A 44 12.23 17.85 -4.10
CA ASN A 44 11.87 18.20 -5.48
C ASN A 44 12.30 19.64 -5.75
N GLU A 45 13.16 19.81 -6.75
CA GLU A 45 13.76 21.09 -7.13
C GLU A 45 12.73 22.18 -7.46
N LYS A 46 11.52 21.80 -7.89
CA LYS A 46 10.41 22.74 -8.15
C LYS A 46 10.02 23.58 -6.93
N TYR A 47 10.34 23.11 -5.72
CA TYR A 47 10.04 23.83 -4.48
C TYR A 47 11.24 24.58 -3.90
N ARG A 48 12.37 24.66 -4.62
CA ARG A 48 13.58 25.31 -4.12
C ARG A 48 13.34 26.76 -3.68
N SER A 49 12.55 27.51 -4.44
CA SER A 49 12.19 28.90 -4.11
C SER A 49 11.39 29.05 -2.81
N GLN A 50 10.84 27.95 -2.26
CA GLN A 50 10.17 27.97 -0.96
C GLN A 50 11.15 27.97 0.21
N LEU A 51 12.43 27.63 0.00
CA LEU A 51 13.45 27.71 1.05
C LEU A 51 13.57 29.14 1.59
N ASP A 52 13.62 30.13 0.69
CA ASP A 52 13.84 31.54 1.03
C ASP A 52 12.73 32.15 1.88
N SER A 53 11.50 31.62 1.75
CA SER A 53 10.34 32.09 2.51
C SER A 53 9.94 31.17 3.68
N SER A 54 10.62 30.03 3.85
CA SER A 54 10.28 29.06 4.88
C SER A 54 10.59 29.59 6.28
N GLN A 55 9.72 29.26 7.24
CA GLN A 55 9.95 29.54 8.67
C GLN A 55 10.39 28.28 9.43
N ALA A 56 10.85 27.23 8.74
CA ALA A 56 11.38 26.04 9.39
C ALA A 56 12.66 26.36 10.15
N SER A 57 12.84 25.74 11.32
CA SER A 57 14.09 25.85 12.08
C SER A 57 15.24 25.04 11.46
N ALA A 58 14.91 23.94 10.77
CA ALA A 58 15.87 23.16 10.03
C ALA A 58 15.27 22.61 8.72
N VAL A 59 16.12 22.19 7.79
CA VAL A 59 15.68 21.54 6.54
C VAL A 59 16.53 20.32 6.19
N ILE A 60 15.89 19.25 5.70
CA ILE A 60 16.57 18.08 5.13
C ILE A 60 16.78 18.34 3.63
N VAL A 61 18.03 18.33 3.16
CA VAL A 61 18.39 18.68 1.77
C VAL A 61 19.50 17.79 1.22
N ALA A 62 19.65 17.80 -0.10
CA ALA A 62 20.78 17.16 -0.76
C ALA A 62 22.09 17.93 -0.46
N PRO A 63 23.27 17.27 -0.49
CA PRO A 63 24.53 17.89 -0.08
C PRO A 63 24.88 19.18 -0.83
N ASP A 64 24.47 19.29 -2.10
CA ASP A 64 24.75 20.38 -3.04
C ASP A 64 23.68 21.50 -3.05
N VAL A 65 22.65 21.40 -2.21
CA VAL A 65 21.61 22.42 -2.12
C VAL A 65 22.04 23.52 -1.14
N ASP A 66 22.12 24.74 -1.64
CA ASP A 66 22.30 25.93 -0.79
C ASP A 66 21.05 26.19 0.04
N VAL A 67 21.25 26.54 1.31
CA VAL A 67 20.21 26.93 2.25
C VAL A 67 20.41 28.37 2.66
N PRO A 68 19.34 29.14 2.95
CA PRO A 68 19.46 30.53 3.40
C PRO A 68 20.37 30.67 4.63
N ASP A 69 21.07 31.80 4.72
CA ASP A 69 21.96 32.09 5.84
C ASP A 69 21.21 32.00 7.19
N GLY A 70 21.79 31.27 8.14
CA GLY A 70 21.20 31.05 9.46
C GLY A 70 20.18 29.92 9.54
N MET A 71 19.79 29.30 8.42
CA MET A 71 18.94 28.10 8.44
C MET A 71 19.79 26.84 8.71
N ALA A 72 19.42 26.06 9.72
CA ALA A 72 20.08 24.78 9.98
C ALA A 72 19.68 23.73 8.93
N ALA A 73 20.55 22.77 8.65
CA ALA A 73 20.28 21.73 7.66
C ALA A 73 20.80 20.35 8.08
N LEU A 74 20.04 19.33 7.68
CA LEU A 74 20.47 17.93 7.64
C LEU A 74 20.77 17.57 6.19
N ARG A 75 22.04 17.32 5.87
CA ARG A 75 22.48 17.02 4.50
C ARG A 75 22.59 15.52 4.30
N MET A 76 21.89 15.00 3.29
CA MET A 76 21.95 13.58 2.94
C MET A 76 21.57 13.32 1.48
N LYS A 77 22.02 12.18 0.92
CA LYS A 77 21.80 11.83 -0.49
C LYS A 77 20.33 11.67 -0.89
N ASN A 78 19.47 11.24 0.04
CA ASN A 78 18.04 11.04 -0.21
C ASN A 78 17.20 11.79 0.82
N PRO A 79 16.93 13.10 0.61
CA PRO A 79 16.17 13.91 1.54
C PRO A 79 14.75 13.40 1.81
N TYR A 80 14.11 12.77 0.81
CA TYR A 80 12.76 12.25 0.97
C TYR A 80 12.70 11.05 1.92
N ALA A 81 13.68 10.13 1.81
CA ALA A 81 13.84 9.04 2.76
C ALA A 81 14.21 9.56 4.17
N GLY A 82 15.05 10.60 4.25
CA GLY A 82 15.35 11.28 5.51
C GLY A 82 14.11 11.84 6.19
N PHE A 83 13.29 12.56 5.42
CA PHE A 83 11.99 13.06 5.86
C PHE A 83 11.11 11.93 6.41
N ALA A 84 10.97 10.80 5.69
CA ALA A 84 10.16 9.68 6.15
C ALA A 84 10.62 9.15 7.52
N LYS A 85 11.93 9.00 7.74
CA LYS A 85 12.49 8.55 9.03
C LYS A 85 12.30 9.58 10.14
N VAL A 86 12.53 10.87 9.87
CA VAL A 86 12.29 11.93 10.86
C VAL A 86 10.80 12.03 11.23
N ALA A 87 9.91 11.87 10.25
CA ALA A 87 8.47 11.85 10.50
C ALA A 87 8.07 10.68 11.42
N GLN A 88 8.69 9.50 11.30
CA GLN A 88 8.47 8.38 12.22
C GLN A 88 8.96 8.67 13.65
N LEU A 89 10.12 9.34 13.80
CA LEU A 89 10.66 9.71 15.13
C LEU A 89 9.84 10.77 15.85
N LEU A 90 9.12 11.61 15.10
CA LEU A 90 8.28 12.69 15.60
C LEU A 90 6.79 12.39 15.42
N ASP A 91 6.43 11.11 15.21
CA ASP A 91 5.06 10.72 14.92
C ASP A 91 4.14 11.02 16.10
N THR A 92 3.08 11.78 15.83
CA THR A 92 2.03 12.12 16.81
C THR A 92 0.78 11.28 16.64
N THR A 93 0.79 10.32 15.71
CA THR A 93 -0.35 9.46 15.43
C THR A 93 -0.69 8.65 16.70
N PRO A 94 -1.95 8.71 17.18
CA PRO A 94 -2.34 7.92 18.34
C PRO A 94 -2.29 6.43 18.01
N LYS A 95 -2.07 5.59 19.02
CA LYS A 95 -2.20 4.14 18.85
C LYS A 95 -3.66 3.74 18.64
N PRO A 96 -3.95 2.64 17.91
CA PRO A 96 -5.32 2.16 17.73
C PRO A 96 -6.03 1.72 19.03
N ALA A 97 -5.26 1.32 20.03
CA ALA A 97 -5.73 0.96 21.37
C ALA A 97 -4.61 1.13 22.41
N ASP A 98 -4.99 1.17 23.68
CA ASP A 98 -4.07 1.20 24.83
C ASP A 98 -4.59 0.25 25.91
N GLY A 99 -3.81 -0.81 26.20
CA GLY A 99 -4.22 -1.90 27.07
C GLY A 99 -5.41 -2.70 26.52
N ILE A 100 -5.97 -3.59 27.34
CA ILE A 100 -7.17 -4.37 26.99
C ILE A 100 -8.40 -3.66 27.56
N HIS A 101 -9.27 -3.16 26.67
CA HIS A 101 -10.48 -2.46 27.08
C HIS A 101 -11.48 -3.42 27.76
N PRO A 102 -12.20 -3.00 28.83
CA PRO A 102 -13.13 -3.87 29.56
C PRO A 102 -14.29 -4.45 28.72
N SER A 103 -14.63 -3.80 27.60
CA SER A 103 -15.67 -4.27 26.67
C SER A 103 -15.15 -5.17 25.54
N ALA A 104 -13.84 -5.40 25.46
CA ALA A 104 -13.29 -6.36 24.52
C ALA A 104 -13.70 -7.78 24.93
N GLN A 105 -14.09 -8.59 23.95
CA GLN A 105 -14.45 -10.00 24.17
C GLN A 105 -13.30 -10.88 23.70
N VAL A 106 -12.59 -11.48 24.64
CA VAL A 106 -11.47 -12.38 24.35
C VAL A 106 -11.84 -13.78 24.76
N HIS A 107 -11.84 -14.72 23.81
CA HIS A 107 -12.12 -16.11 24.11
C HIS A 107 -11.05 -16.70 25.04
N ALA A 108 -11.44 -17.58 25.97
CA ALA A 108 -10.54 -18.13 27.00
C ALA A 108 -9.38 -18.96 26.44
N THR A 109 -9.49 -19.47 25.21
CA THR A 109 -8.43 -20.23 24.53
C THR A 109 -7.49 -19.37 23.69
N ALA A 110 -7.76 -18.07 23.57
CA ALA A 110 -6.86 -17.16 22.87
C ALA A 110 -5.55 -16.99 23.66
N LYS A 111 -4.42 -16.96 22.95
CA LYS A 111 -3.10 -16.72 23.52
C LYS A 111 -2.71 -15.27 23.24
N ILE A 112 -2.47 -14.53 24.32
CA ILE A 112 -2.16 -13.10 24.27
C ILE A 112 -0.73 -12.89 24.77
N GLY A 113 0.10 -12.28 23.93
CA GLY A 113 1.48 -11.93 24.25
C GLY A 113 1.62 -10.77 25.24
N GLN A 114 2.85 -10.33 25.44
CA GLN A 114 3.18 -9.19 26.29
C GLN A 114 2.83 -7.87 25.61
N ASN A 115 2.37 -6.89 26.40
CA ASN A 115 2.07 -5.52 25.95
C ASN A 115 1.05 -5.45 24.79
N VAL A 116 0.18 -6.46 24.66
CA VAL A 116 -0.90 -6.46 23.66
C VAL A 116 -1.97 -5.47 24.08
N SER A 117 -2.45 -4.67 23.13
CA SER A 117 -3.56 -3.72 23.33
C SER A 117 -4.76 -4.15 22.49
N ILE A 118 -5.95 -4.14 23.09
CA ILE A 118 -7.21 -4.58 22.45
C ILE A 118 -8.28 -3.53 22.74
N GLY A 119 -8.73 -2.85 21.69
CA GLY A 119 -9.68 -1.74 21.74
C GLY A 119 -11.09 -2.17 22.13
N ALA A 120 -11.91 -1.17 22.45
CA ALA A 120 -13.30 -1.36 22.85
C ALA A 120 -14.08 -2.19 21.83
N ASN A 121 -14.88 -3.14 22.32
CA ASN A 121 -15.78 -3.99 21.52
C ASN A 121 -15.09 -4.83 20.45
N ALA A 122 -13.76 -4.96 20.48
CA ALA A 122 -13.07 -5.93 19.65
C ALA A 122 -13.41 -7.36 20.11
N VAL A 123 -13.46 -8.30 19.17
CA VAL A 123 -13.77 -9.70 19.42
C VAL A 123 -12.61 -10.57 18.95
N ILE A 124 -12.00 -11.29 19.90
CA ILE A 124 -10.93 -12.24 19.66
C ILE A 124 -11.50 -13.64 19.85
N ALA A 125 -11.62 -14.39 18.75
CA ALA A 125 -12.22 -15.72 18.75
C ALA A 125 -11.30 -16.78 19.37
N GLU A 126 -11.78 -18.02 19.37
CA GLU A 126 -11.05 -19.16 19.92
C GLU A 126 -9.72 -19.45 19.21
N GLN A 127 -8.74 -19.90 19.98
CA GLN A 127 -7.43 -20.36 19.48
C GLN A 127 -6.66 -19.31 18.66
N VAL A 128 -7.04 -18.03 18.75
CA VAL A 128 -6.28 -16.92 18.18
C VAL A 128 -4.97 -16.77 18.95
N GLU A 129 -3.89 -16.47 18.24
CA GLU A 129 -2.59 -16.14 18.82
C GLU A 129 -2.20 -14.71 18.44
N LEU A 130 -2.14 -13.82 19.43
CA LEU A 130 -1.61 -12.47 19.29
C LEU A 130 -0.23 -12.42 19.93
N ALA A 131 0.81 -12.15 19.15
CA ALA A 131 2.17 -12.04 19.64
C ALA A 131 2.41 -10.72 20.41
N ASP A 132 3.63 -10.54 20.92
CA ASP A 132 3.99 -9.37 21.72
C ASP A 132 3.79 -8.06 20.96
N ASN A 133 3.36 -7.02 21.68
CA ASN A 133 3.16 -5.66 21.18
C ASN A 133 2.13 -5.54 20.02
N VAL A 134 1.33 -6.58 19.75
CA VAL A 134 0.20 -6.48 18.83
C VAL A 134 -0.82 -5.47 19.34
N THR A 135 -1.35 -4.64 18.44
CA THR A 135 -2.42 -3.69 18.77
C THR A 135 -3.64 -3.94 17.89
N VAL A 136 -4.77 -4.25 18.52
CA VAL A 136 -6.06 -4.48 17.87
C VAL A 136 -6.98 -3.30 18.17
N GLY A 137 -7.38 -2.56 17.14
CA GLY A 137 -8.23 -1.38 17.28
C GLY A 137 -9.68 -1.69 17.67
N VAL A 138 -10.44 -0.61 17.90
CA VAL A 138 -11.87 -0.66 18.29
C VAL A 138 -12.70 -1.47 17.30
N GLY A 139 -13.55 -2.36 17.81
CA GLY A 139 -14.54 -3.12 17.03
C GLY A 139 -13.96 -4.05 15.96
N CYS A 140 -12.67 -4.40 16.04
CA CYS A 140 -12.11 -5.43 15.16
C CYS A 140 -12.70 -6.81 15.47
N TYR A 141 -12.72 -7.69 14.47
CA TYR A 141 -13.01 -9.11 14.64
C TYR A 141 -11.83 -9.95 14.17
N ILE A 142 -11.32 -10.81 15.04
CA ILE A 142 -10.25 -11.77 14.72
C ILE A 142 -10.81 -13.18 14.84
N GLY A 143 -10.92 -13.86 13.69
CA GLY A 143 -11.55 -15.17 13.58
C GLY A 143 -10.70 -16.33 14.13
N PRO A 144 -11.33 -17.51 14.34
CA PRO A 144 -10.68 -18.66 14.98
C PRO A 144 -9.34 -19.09 14.37
N ASN A 145 -8.41 -19.55 15.21
CA ASN A 145 -7.09 -20.08 14.82
C ASN A 145 -6.20 -19.11 14.02
N THR A 146 -6.52 -17.82 13.99
CA THR A 146 -5.71 -16.81 13.33
C THR A 146 -4.48 -16.46 14.17
N ARG A 147 -3.35 -16.20 13.51
CA ARG A 147 -2.09 -15.83 14.15
C ARG A 147 -1.62 -14.46 13.65
N ILE A 148 -1.25 -13.58 14.58
CA ILE A 148 -0.77 -12.23 14.28
C ILE A 148 0.58 -12.02 14.97
N GLY A 149 1.60 -11.69 14.17
CA GLY A 149 2.99 -11.55 14.58
C GLY A 149 3.28 -10.26 15.35
N VAL A 150 4.49 -10.20 15.91
CA VAL A 150 4.95 -9.17 16.84
C VAL A 150 4.79 -7.77 16.25
N GLY A 151 4.31 -6.82 17.06
CA GLY A 151 4.24 -5.40 16.70
C GLY A 151 3.23 -5.04 15.61
N THR A 152 2.47 -6.00 15.08
CA THR A 152 1.45 -5.75 14.07
C THR A 152 0.28 -4.95 14.65
N GLN A 153 -0.19 -3.96 13.88
CA GLN A 153 -1.23 -3.02 14.29
C GLN A 153 -2.43 -3.09 13.34
N LEU A 154 -3.62 -3.21 13.93
CA LEU A 154 -4.88 -3.17 13.22
C LEU A 154 -5.66 -1.93 13.68
N TRP A 155 -6.04 -1.08 12.73
CA TRP A 155 -6.96 0.03 13.00
C TRP A 155 -8.39 -0.48 13.21
N GLN A 156 -9.30 0.42 13.56
CA GLN A 156 -10.68 0.09 13.90
C GLN A 156 -11.43 -0.68 12.80
N HIS A 157 -12.33 -1.56 13.21
CA HIS A 157 -13.25 -2.28 12.33
C HIS A 157 -12.58 -3.11 11.23
N VAL A 158 -11.36 -3.59 11.47
CA VAL A 158 -10.73 -4.62 10.64
C VAL A 158 -11.38 -5.97 10.92
N VAL A 159 -11.68 -6.73 9.87
CA VAL A 159 -12.25 -8.07 9.97
C VAL A 159 -11.28 -9.08 9.40
N ILE A 160 -10.77 -9.96 10.25
CA ILE A 160 -9.92 -11.08 9.86
C ILE A 160 -10.70 -12.37 10.09
N TYR A 161 -10.87 -13.17 9.06
CA TYR A 161 -11.55 -14.45 9.12
C TYR A 161 -10.66 -15.49 9.84
N HIS A 162 -11.12 -16.74 9.86
CA HIS A 162 -10.41 -17.85 10.51
C HIS A 162 -9.16 -18.29 9.75
N ASN A 163 -8.24 -18.94 10.48
CA ASN A 163 -7.01 -19.58 10.01
C ASN A 163 -6.01 -18.64 9.29
N CYS A 164 -6.20 -17.32 9.32
CA CYS A 164 -5.28 -16.41 8.66
C CYS A 164 -3.95 -16.32 9.43
N VAL A 165 -2.86 -16.05 8.70
CA VAL A 165 -1.54 -15.82 9.29
C VAL A 165 -1.06 -14.45 8.85
N ILE A 166 -0.71 -13.59 9.80
CA ILE A 166 -0.16 -12.26 9.56
C ILE A 166 1.17 -12.16 10.29
N GLY A 167 2.22 -11.76 9.58
CA GLY A 167 3.57 -11.62 10.11
C GLY A 167 3.74 -10.43 11.05
N GLU A 168 5.00 -10.01 11.19
CA GLU A 168 5.44 -9.02 12.16
C GLU A 168 5.45 -7.60 11.57
N ASN A 169 5.19 -6.61 12.43
CA ASN A 169 5.25 -5.18 12.11
C ASN A 169 4.41 -4.79 10.89
N CYS A 170 3.26 -5.43 10.70
CA CYS A 170 2.30 -5.07 9.66
C CYS A 170 1.35 -3.97 10.14
N LEU A 171 0.79 -3.21 9.20
CA LEU A 171 -0.24 -2.21 9.46
C LEU A 171 -1.48 -2.49 8.61
N VAL A 172 -2.65 -2.59 9.25
CA VAL A 172 -3.92 -2.80 8.53
C VAL A 172 -4.90 -1.69 8.87
N HIS A 173 -5.35 -0.96 7.86
CA HIS A 173 -6.25 0.17 8.00
C HIS A 173 -7.73 -0.23 8.07
N ALA A 174 -8.54 0.73 8.53
CA ALA A 174 -9.93 0.50 8.92
C ALA A 174 -10.81 -0.06 7.79
N GLY A 175 -11.76 -0.92 8.17
CA GLY A 175 -12.74 -1.50 7.26
C GLY A 175 -12.21 -2.58 6.32
N THR A 176 -10.92 -2.93 6.41
CA THR A 176 -10.31 -3.99 5.60
C THR A 176 -10.78 -5.38 6.04
N VAL A 177 -10.98 -6.25 5.06
CA VAL A 177 -11.45 -7.63 5.25
C VAL A 177 -10.42 -8.61 4.71
N ILE A 178 -9.96 -9.52 5.56
CA ILE A 178 -8.94 -10.52 5.23
C ILE A 178 -9.51 -11.92 5.44
N GLY A 179 -9.44 -12.74 4.40
CA GLY A 179 -9.83 -14.14 4.41
C GLY A 179 -11.30 -14.40 4.17
N ALA A 180 -12.02 -13.51 3.48
CA ALA A 180 -13.36 -13.80 2.98
C ALA A 180 -13.34 -14.90 1.90
N ASP A 181 -14.48 -15.52 1.61
CA ASP A 181 -14.59 -16.50 0.51
C ASP A 181 -14.40 -15.81 -0.85
N GLY A 182 -13.50 -16.35 -1.69
CA GLY A 182 -13.39 -15.95 -3.08
C GLY A 182 -14.56 -16.41 -3.97
N PHE A 183 -14.50 -16.04 -5.25
CA PHE A 183 -15.54 -16.30 -6.25
C PHE A 183 -15.54 -17.75 -6.79
N GLY A 184 -15.63 -18.74 -5.91
CA GLY A 184 -15.67 -20.17 -6.27
C GLY A 184 -17.08 -20.71 -6.51
N TRP A 185 -17.47 -20.90 -7.77
CA TRP A 185 -18.77 -21.44 -8.18
C TRP A 185 -18.65 -22.42 -9.34
N ALA A 186 -19.38 -23.53 -9.29
CA ALA A 186 -19.58 -24.43 -10.42
C ALA A 186 -20.95 -24.15 -11.07
N ASN A 187 -21.05 -24.27 -12.40
CA ASN A 187 -22.34 -24.18 -13.09
C ASN A 187 -22.90 -25.58 -13.36
N GLU A 188 -24.12 -25.84 -12.90
CA GLU A 188 -24.87 -27.03 -13.25
C GLU A 188 -26.27 -26.62 -13.73
N GLY A 189 -26.56 -26.84 -15.02
CA GLY A 189 -27.86 -26.50 -15.58
C GLY A 189 -28.25 -25.02 -15.45
N GLY A 190 -27.27 -24.10 -15.52
CA GLY A 190 -27.50 -22.66 -15.38
C GLY A 190 -27.60 -22.18 -13.92
N LYS A 191 -27.49 -23.07 -12.93
CA LYS A 191 -27.46 -22.74 -11.50
C LYS A 191 -26.02 -22.74 -10.99
N TRP A 192 -25.71 -21.77 -10.13
CA TRP A 192 -24.41 -21.67 -9.48
C TRP A 192 -24.41 -22.46 -8.17
N ILE A 193 -23.48 -23.40 -8.06
CA ILE A 193 -23.26 -24.22 -6.87
C ILE A 193 -22.00 -23.69 -6.18
N LYS A 194 -22.12 -23.31 -4.91
CA LYS A 194 -21.02 -22.74 -4.13
C LYS A 194 -19.93 -23.78 -3.91
N ILE A 195 -18.69 -23.41 -4.19
CA ILE A 195 -17.50 -24.19 -3.83
C ILE A 195 -16.95 -23.62 -2.51
N PRO A 196 -16.96 -24.39 -1.41
CA PRO A 196 -16.33 -23.98 -0.17
C PRO A 196 -14.86 -23.59 -0.38
N GLN A 197 -14.44 -22.47 0.21
CA GLN A 197 -13.07 -21.96 0.13
C GLN A 197 -12.34 -22.38 1.40
N LEU A 198 -11.48 -23.38 1.27
CA LEU A 198 -10.86 -24.11 2.38
C LEU A 198 -9.42 -23.67 2.67
N GLY A 199 -8.80 -22.93 1.74
CA GLY A 199 -7.51 -22.30 1.94
C GLY A 199 -7.60 -21.10 2.88
N ARG A 200 -6.50 -20.38 3.01
CA ARG A 200 -6.33 -19.28 3.97
C ARG A 200 -5.69 -18.07 3.29
N VAL A 201 -5.38 -17.06 4.09
CA VAL A 201 -4.51 -15.94 3.70
C VAL A 201 -3.26 -15.99 4.56
N VAL A 202 -2.10 -15.88 3.91
CA VAL A 202 -0.79 -15.78 4.54
C VAL A 202 -0.16 -14.45 4.16
N ILE A 203 0.08 -13.60 5.15
CA ILE A 203 0.71 -12.29 5.01
C ILE A 203 2.05 -12.33 5.71
N GLY A 204 3.10 -11.92 5.00
CA GLY A 204 4.47 -11.79 5.51
C GLY A 204 4.63 -10.64 6.50
N ASN A 205 5.87 -10.17 6.64
CA ASN A 205 6.26 -9.12 7.58
C ASN A 205 6.30 -7.75 6.90
N ARG A 206 6.11 -6.67 7.68
CA ARG A 206 6.21 -5.28 7.21
C ARG A 206 5.28 -4.98 6.04
N VAL A 207 4.08 -5.57 6.07
CA VAL A 207 3.05 -5.38 5.05
C VAL A 207 2.08 -4.30 5.51
N ASP A 208 1.86 -3.29 4.66
CA ASP A 208 0.87 -2.23 4.89
C ASP A 208 -0.34 -2.44 3.98
N ILE A 209 -1.54 -2.48 4.57
CA ILE A 209 -2.81 -2.66 3.87
C ILE A 209 -3.74 -1.50 4.16
N GLY A 210 -4.11 -0.76 3.11
CA GLY A 210 -4.99 0.39 3.11
C GLY A 210 -6.43 0.05 3.50
N ALA A 211 -7.22 1.09 3.70
CA ALA A 211 -8.59 1.04 4.19
C ALA A 211 -9.54 0.40 3.18
N SER A 212 -10.50 -0.37 3.68
CA SER A 212 -11.54 -1.03 2.89
C SER A 212 -10.99 -1.88 1.73
N THR A 213 -9.79 -2.44 1.90
CA THR A 213 -9.23 -3.44 0.97
C THR A 213 -9.77 -4.82 1.34
N THR A 214 -9.95 -5.67 0.33
CA THR A 214 -10.47 -7.03 0.48
C THR A 214 -9.46 -8.05 -0.04
N ILE A 215 -9.08 -9.00 0.81
CA ILE A 215 -8.18 -10.10 0.46
C ILE A 215 -8.90 -11.42 0.68
N ASP A 216 -9.25 -12.10 -0.40
CA ASP A 216 -9.94 -13.39 -0.32
C ASP A 216 -8.96 -14.49 0.07
N ARG A 217 -9.44 -15.47 0.84
CA ARG A 217 -8.69 -16.71 1.07
C ARG A 217 -8.57 -17.50 -0.22
N GLY A 218 -7.57 -18.36 -0.31
CA GLY A 218 -7.49 -19.29 -1.44
C GLY A 218 -8.52 -20.43 -1.36
N ALA A 219 -8.77 -21.06 -2.51
CA ALA A 219 -9.79 -22.10 -2.61
C ALA A 219 -9.40 -23.40 -1.88
N LEU A 220 -8.17 -23.85 -2.07
CA LEU A 220 -7.57 -25.03 -1.41
C LEU A 220 -6.20 -24.66 -0.84
N ASP A 221 -5.33 -24.15 -1.71
CA ASP A 221 -4.09 -23.48 -1.31
C ASP A 221 -4.37 -22.05 -0.82
N ASP A 222 -3.34 -21.37 -0.34
CA ASP A 222 -3.45 -20.06 0.28
C ASP A 222 -3.33 -18.90 -0.73
N THR A 223 -3.93 -17.75 -0.40
CA THR A 223 -3.56 -16.44 -0.96
C THR A 223 -2.34 -15.93 -0.19
N ILE A 224 -1.31 -15.43 -0.88
CA ILE A 224 -0.02 -15.10 -0.27
C ILE A 224 0.39 -13.67 -0.60
N ILE A 225 0.66 -12.90 0.46
CA ILE A 225 1.24 -11.56 0.39
C ILE A 225 2.61 -11.61 1.06
N SER A 226 3.68 -11.39 0.30
CA SER A 226 5.06 -11.51 0.79
C SER A 226 5.50 -10.27 1.56
N ASP A 227 6.69 -10.36 2.15
CA ASP A 227 7.29 -9.31 2.98
C ASP A 227 7.40 -7.96 2.24
N GLY A 228 7.17 -6.86 2.98
CA GLY A 228 7.38 -5.50 2.47
C GLY A 228 6.35 -5.00 1.44
N VAL A 229 5.35 -5.82 1.09
CA VAL A 229 4.29 -5.43 0.16
C VAL A 229 3.45 -4.30 0.76
N ILE A 230 3.12 -3.31 -0.06
CA ILE A 230 2.21 -2.21 0.32
C ILE A 230 1.00 -2.18 -0.62
N ILE A 231 -0.20 -2.23 -0.05
CA ILE A 231 -1.47 -2.26 -0.78
C ILE A 231 -2.30 -1.06 -0.32
N ASP A 232 -2.67 -0.18 -1.24
CA ASP A 232 -3.47 1.01 -0.95
C ASP A 232 -4.97 0.65 -0.79
N ASN A 233 -5.78 1.68 -0.56
CA ASN A 233 -7.19 1.57 -0.25
C ASN A 233 -8.03 0.94 -1.37
N GLN A 234 -9.11 0.26 -0.99
CA GLN A 234 -10.12 -0.27 -1.90
C GLN A 234 -9.56 -1.21 -2.98
N CYS A 235 -8.48 -1.91 -2.70
CA CYS A 235 -7.99 -2.96 -3.60
C CYS A 235 -8.79 -4.25 -3.40
N GLN A 236 -8.97 -5.01 -4.48
CA GLN A 236 -9.51 -6.37 -4.44
C GLN A 236 -8.40 -7.36 -4.80
N ILE A 237 -8.06 -8.23 -3.86
CA ILE A 237 -7.12 -9.33 -4.04
C ILE A 237 -7.91 -10.64 -3.99
N ALA A 238 -8.15 -11.24 -5.15
CA ALA A 238 -8.94 -12.47 -5.24
C ALA A 238 -8.20 -13.71 -4.69
N HIS A 239 -8.92 -14.83 -4.66
CA HIS A 239 -8.42 -16.11 -4.15
C HIS A 239 -7.15 -16.58 -4.91
N ASN A 240 -6.21 -17.17 -4.15
CA ASN A 240 -4.96 -17.76 -4.66
C ASN A 240 -4.01 -16.78 -5.36
N VAL A 241 -4.24 -15.47 -5.21
CA VAL A 241 -3.28 -14.48 -5.69
C VAL A 241 -1.98 -14.61 -4.89
N PHE A 242 -0.86 -14.47 -5.59
CA PHE A 242 0.48 -14.41 -5.01
C PHE A 242 1.11 -13.05 -5.33
N ILE A 243 1.55 -12.33 -4.31
CA ILE A 243 2.26 -11.05 -4.45
C ILE A 243 3.61 -11.18 -3.79
N ASP A 244 4.68 -10.99 -4.57
CA ASP A 244 6.05 -11.12 -4.11
C ASP A 244 6.59 -9.82 -3.49
N GLU A 245 7.77 -9.94 -2.87
CA GLU A 245 8.40 -8.96 -1.99
C GLU A 245 8.48 -7.54 -2.57
N ASP A 246 8.25 -6.56 -1.69
CA ASP A 246 8.42 -5.11 -1.95
C ASP A 246 7.60 -4.57 -3.14
N THR A 247 6.54 -5.26 -3.56
CA THR A 247 5.59 -4.76 -4.56
C THR A 247 4.62 -3.75 -3.96
N ALA A 248 4.38 -2.66 -4.70
CA ALA A 248 3.44 -1.61 -4.32
C ALA A 248 2.20 -1.61 -5.24
N ILE A 249 1.02 -1.58 -4.63
CA ILE A 249 -0.28 -1.60 -5.32
C ILE A 249 -1.08 -0.38 -4.92
N ALA A 250 -1.33 0.51 -5.88
CA ALA A 250 -2.11 1.72 -5.66
C ALA A 250 -3.62 1.47 -5.71
N GLY A 251 -4.39 2.43 -5.16
CA GLY A 251 -5.78 2.23 -4.78
C GLY A 251 -6.72 1.84 -5.93
N CYS A 252 -7.82 1.18 -5.56
CA CYS A 252 -8.83 0.67 -6.47
C CYS A 252 -8.33 -0.35 -7.51
N THR A 253 -7.16 -0.96 -7.28
CA THR A 253 -6.64 -2.02 -8.15
C THR A 253 -7.36 -3.34 -7.89
N VAL A 254 -7.64 -4.09 -8.96
CA VAL A 254 -8.32 -5.39 -8.90
C VAL A 254 -7.43 -6.47 -9.49
N LEU A 255 -7.11 -7.46 -8.66
CA LEU A 255 -6.37 -8.67 -9.06
C LEU A 255 -7.33 -9.86 -9.07
N ALA A 256 -7.52 -10.46 -10.25
CA ALA A 256 -8.33 -11.66 -10.39
C ALA A 256 -7.59 -12.93 -9.93
N GLY A 257 -8.37 -13.99 -9.67
CA GLY A 257 -7.89 -15.18 -8.95
C GLY A 257 -6.68 -15.86 -9.61
N SER A 258 -5.80 -16.40 -8.76
CA SER A 258 -4.60 -17.14 -9.17
C SER A 258 -3.58 -16.37 -10.03
N CYS A 259 -3.64 -15.04 -10.07
CA CYS A 259 -2.56 -14.26 -10.69
C CYS A 259 -1.33 -14.21 -9.77
N ARG A 260 -0.15 -14.03 -10.38
CA ARG A 260 1.12 -13.94 -9.65
C ARG A 260 1.83 -12.65 -10.03
N ILE A 261 2.16 -11.83 -9.04
CA ILE A 261 2.87 -10.57 -9.21
C ILE A 261 4.27 -10.74 -8.61
N GLY A 262 5.30 -10.49 -9.43
CA GLY A 262 6.71 -10.57 -9.03
C GLY A 262 7.13 -9.47 -8.07
N LYS A 263 8.44 -9.39 -7.82
CA LYS A 263 9.04 -8.49 -6.82
C LYS A 263 9.17 -7.06 -7.34
N ARG A 264 9.11 -6.09 -6.42
CA ARG A 264 9.37 -4.66 -6.69
C ARG A 264 8.52 -4.09 -7.82
N CYS A 265 7.34 -4.66 -8.05
CA CYS A 265 6.41 -4.16 -9.05
C CYS A 265 5.71 -2.89 -8.53
N LEU A 266 5.38 -1.99 -9.45
CA LEU A 266 4.61 -0.78 -9.17
C LEU A 266 3.31 -0.84 -9.95
N ILE A 267 2.20 -1.17 -9.27
CA ILE A 267 0.89 -1.30 -9.89
C ILE A 267 0.10 -0.01 -9.68
N GLY A 268 -0.10 0.75 -10.75
CA GLY A 268 -0.82 2.02 -10.73
C GLY A 268 -2.31 1.85 -10.40
N GLY A 269 -2.91 2.90 -9.84
CA GLY A 269 -4.27 2.84 -9.31
C GLY A 269 -5.32 2.54 -10.38
N ALA A 270 -6.43 1.94 -9.97
CA ALA A 270 -7.52 1.49 -10.83
C ALA A 270 -7.07 0.52 -11.96
N THR A 271 -5.97 -0.20 -11.77
CA THR A 271 -5.53 -1.25 -12.69
C THR A 271 -6.39 -2.50 -12.50
N ALA A 272 -6.67 -3.21 -13.61
CA ALA A 272 -7.29 -4.53 -13.58
C ALA A 272 -6.32 -5.56 -14.16
N ILE A 273 -6.00 -6.59 -13.38
CA ILE A 273 -5.13 -7.70 -13.79
C ILE A 273 -5.95 -8.99 -13.84
N ASN A 274 -5.88 -9.67 -14.99
CA ASN A 274 -6.61 -10.90 -15.24
C ASN A 274 -6.15 -12.05 -14.32
N GLY A 275 -6.97 -13.09 -14.22
CA GLY A 275 -6.65 -14.28 -13.42
C GLY A 275 -5.69 -15.20 -14.17
N HIS A 276 -5.02 -16.09 -13.44
CA HIS A 276 -4.15 -17.13 -14.00
C HIS A 276 -3.03 -16.63 -14.93
N ILE A 277 -2.56 -15.40 -14.73
CA ILE A 277 -1.41 -14.84 -15.45
C ILE A 277 -0.32 -14.43 -14.46
N SER A 278 0.90 -14.37 -14.97
CA SER A 278 2.07 -13.92 -14.21
C SER A 278 2.58 -12.57 -14.72
N VAL A 279 3.00 -11.72 -13.79
CA VAL A 279 3.74 -10.48 -14.03
C VAL A 279 5.12 -10.67 -13.42
N CYS A 280 6.19 -10.58 -14.23
CA CYS A 280 7.55 -10.73 -13.74
C CYS A 280 7.98 -9.58 -12.82
N ASP A 281 9.16 -9.71 -12.23
CA ASP A 281 9.77 -8.69 -11.36
C ASP A 281 10.00 -7.36 -12.09
N ASP A 282 10.10 -6.27 -11.32
CA ASP A 282 10.50 -4.94 -11.77
C ASP A 282 9.59 -4.35 -12.87
N VAL A 283 8.30 -4.68 -12.82
CA VAL A 283 7.28 -4.17 -13.74
C VAL A 283 6.58 -2.95 -13.15
N GLN A 284 6.45 -1.89 -13.95
CA GLN A 284 5.63 -0.73 -13.64
C GLN A 284 4.39 -0.72 -14.54
N ILE A 285 3.20 -0.83 -13.96
CA ILE A 285 1.94 -0.71 -14.69
C ILE A 285 1.32 0.66 -14.40
N SER A 286 1.07 1.43 -15.46
CA SER A 286 0.44 2.75 -15.35
C SER A 286 -1.01 2.62 -14.88
N GLY A 287 -1.53 3.64 -14.19
CA GLY A 287 -2.92 3.61 -13.70
C GLY A 287 -3.96 3.42 -14.81
N PHE A 288 -5.12 2.87 -14.44
CA PHE A 288 -6.20 2.49 -15.37
C PHE A 288 -5.80 1.46 -16.44
N SER A 289 -4.73 0.69 -16.21
CA SER A 289 -4.32 -0.33 -17.17
C SER A 289 -5.14 -1.61 -17.06
N MET A 290 -5.31 -2.31 -18.19
CA MET A 290 -5.98 -3.61 -18.29
C MET A 290 -4.94 -4.66 -18.74
N VAL A 291 -4.49 -5.49 -17.80
CA VAL A 291 -3.48 -6.53 -18.04
C VAL A 291 -4.20 -7.86 -18.28
N ILE A 292 -4.26 -8.28 -19.55
CA ILE A 292 -4.99 -9.48 -20.00
C ILE A 292 -4.11 -10.68 -20.36
N LYS A 293 -2.79 -10.49 -20.39
CA LYS A 293 -1.78 -11.49 -20.73
C LYS A 293 -0.62 -11.40 -19.76
N GLU A 294 0.18 -12.46 -19.71
CA GLU A 294 1.43 -12.48 -18.94
C GLU A 294 2.37 -11.36 -19.38
N ILE A 295 3.11 -10.83 -18.42
CA ILE A 295 4.20 -9.87 -18.63
C ILE A 295 5.48 -10.59 -18.23
N THR A 296 6.32 -10.90 -19.22
CA THR A 296 7.56 -11.67 -19.02
C THR A 296 8.82 -10.81 -19.02
N GLU A 297 8.70 -9.53 -19.38
CA GLU A 297 9.81 -8.59 -19.48
C GLU A 297 9.62 -7.44 -18.47
N PRO A 298 10.68 -7.03 -17.76
CA PRO A 298 10.60 -5.88 -16.87
C PRO A 298 10.40 -4.59 -17.67
N GLY A 299 9.86 -3.56 -17.02
CA GLY A 299 9.68 -2.24 -17.61
C GLY A 299 8.28 -1.65 -17.43
N ALA A 300 8.02 -0.57 -18.16
CA ALA A 300 6.78 0.19 -18.04
C ALA A 300 5.72 -0.25 -19.05
N TYR A 301 4.53 -0.57 -18.55
CA TYR A 301 3.36 -0.96 -19.30
C TYR A 301 2.23 0.04 -19.08
N ALA A 302 1.44 0.28 -20.12
CA ALA A 302 0.29 1.16 -20.06
C ALA A 302 -0.80 0.67 -21.03
N SER A 303 -2.05 0.96 -20.69
CA SER A 303 -3.17 0.82 -21.61
C SER A 303 -4.23 1.89 -21.30
N GLY A 304 -5.27 1.94 -22.13
CA GLY A 304 -6.37 2.88 -21.97
C GLY A 304 -6.28 4.07 -22.93
N ILE A 305 -7.35 4.86 -22.94
CA ILE A 305 -7.47 6.04 -23.81
C ILE A 305 -7.48 7.27 -22.89
N PRO A 306 -6.54 8.22 -23.04
CA PRO A 306 -6.49 9.40 -22.20
C PRO A 306 -7.73 10.28 -22.38
N ALA A 307 -8.02 11.11 -21.37
CA ALA A 307 -9.08 12.10 -21.46
C ALA A 307 -8.81 13.09 -22.61
N ALA A 308 -9.87 13.44 -23.34
CA ALA A 308 -9.85 14.42 -24.42
C ALA A 308 -11.12 15.28 -24.36
N PRO A 309 -11.14 16.48 -24.96
CA PRO A 309 -12.37 17.27 -25.09
C PRO A 309 -13.51 16.41 -25.66
N GLN A 310 -14.71 16.50 -25.06
CA GLN A 310 -15.81 15.56 -25.33
C GLN A 310 -16.13 15.36 -26.81
N ARG A 311 -16.08 16.44 -27.61
CA ARG A 311 -16.32 16.39 -29.06
C ARG A 311 -15.27 15.55 -29.78
N GLU A 312 -14.00 15.71 -29.41
CA GLU A 312 -12.91 14.92 -29.96
C GLU A 312 -13.02 13.46 -29.54
N TRP A 313 -13.27 13.21 -28.25
CA TRP A 313 -13.42 11.86 -27.72
C TRP A 313 -14.54 11.08 -28.45
N ARG A 314 -15.72 11.69 -28.62
CA ARG A 314 -16.84 11.07 -29.36
C ARG A 314 -16.47 10.75 -30.82
N ARG A 315 -15.78 11.68 -31.48
CA ARG A 315 -15.32 11.49 -32.87
C ARG A 315 -14.33 10.32 -32.97
N ASN A 316 -13.36 10.25 -32.06
CA ASN A 316 -12.38 9.18 -32.04
C ASN A 316 -13.01 7.83 -31.65
N GLY A 317 -13.96 7.82 -30.71
CA GLY A 317 -14.73 6.63 -30.35
C GLY A 317 -15.56 6.05 -31.51
N ALA A 318 -16.13 6.90 -32.37
CA ALA A 318 -16.80 6.44 -33.59
C ALA A 318 -15.83 5.76 -34.57
N ARG A 319 -14.62 6.32 -34.73
CA ARG A 319 -13.57 5.76 -35.61
C ARG A 319 -13.05 4.43 -35.12
N TYR A 320 -12.96 4.22 -33.81
CA TYR A 320 -12.52 2.94 -33.24
C TYR A 320 -13.40 1.77 -33.71
N ARG A 321 -14.72 1.97 -33.81
CA ARG A 321 -15.67 0.97 -34.34
C ARG A 321 -15.54 0.72 -35.85
N GLN A 322 -14.84 1.59 -36.57
CA GLN A 322 -14.66 1.53 -38.03
C GLN A 322 -13.27 1.03 -38.43
N LEU A 323 -12.42 0.65 -37.46
CA LEU A 323 -11.03 0.24 -37.73
C LEU A 323 -10.94 -0.99 -38.65
N ASP A 324 -11.82 -1.97 -38.50
CA ASP A 324 -11.83 -3.14 -39.37
C ASP A 324 -12.21 -2.79 -40.83
N ASP A 325 -13.26 -2.00 -41.04
CA ASP A 325 -13.63 -1.49 -42.37
C ASP A 325 -12.48 -0.71 -43.01
N LEU A 326 -11.81 0.14 -42.23
CA LEU A 326 -10.64 0.88 -42.69
C LEU A 326 -9.52 -0.08 -43.15
N PHE A 327 -9.20 -1.11 -42.36
CA PHE A 327 -8.19 -2.10 -42.70
C PHE A 327 -8.54 -2.87 -43.99
N GLN A 328 -9.80 -3.29 -44.14
CA GLN A 328 -10.26 -3.97 -45.37
C GLN A 328 -10.17 -3.05 -46.61
N ARG A 329 -10.50 -1.77 -46.45
CA ARG A 329 -10.38 -0.78 -47.53
C ARG A 329 -8.94 -0.55 -47.93
N VAL A 330 -8.01 -0.43 -46.98
CA VAL A 330 -6.57 -0.30 -47.24
C VAL A 330 -6.05 -1.52 -48.00
N LYS A 331 -6.36 -2.74 -47.53
CA LYS A 331 -5.96 -3.99 -48.21
C LYS A 331 -6.47 -4.08 -49.65
N LYS A 332 -7.70 -3.61 -49.91
CA LYS A 332 -8.27 -3.55 -51.27
C LYS A 332 -7.50 -2.58 -52.16
N ILE A 333 -7.13 -1.42 -51.64
CA ILE A 333 -6.34 -0.41 -52.36
C ILE A 333 -4.95 -0.96 -52.68
N GLU A 334 -4.24 -1.55 -51.71
CA GLU A 334 -2.91 -2.14 -51.92
C GLU A 334 -2.92 -3.24 -53.00
N LYS A 335 -3.96 -4.09 -53.01
CA LYS A 335 -4.13 -5.11 -54.06
C LYS A 335 -4.33 -4.51 -55.45
N GLN A 336 -4.98 -3.35 -55.54
CA GLN A 336 -5.19 -2.66 -56.83
C GLN A 336 -3.94 -1.93 -57.33
N LEU A 337 -3.03 -1.53 -56.44
CA LEU A 337 -1.79 -0.85 -56.79
C LEU A 337 -0.64 -1.82 -57.14
N ASN A 338 -0.68 -3.06 -56.61
CA ASN A 338 0.31 -4.10 -56.88
C ASN A 338 -0.03 -4.99 -58.11
N ASN A 339 -1.11 -4.68 -58.83
CA ASN A 339 -1.51 -5.29 -60.09
C ASN A 339 -1.46 -4.24 -61.20
#